data_AF-A0A5N3WBB9-F1
#
_entry.id   AF-A0A5N3WBB9-F1
#
_cell.length_a   1.000
_cell.length_b   1.000
_cell.length_c   1.000
_cell.angle_alpha   90.00
_cell.angle_beta   90.00
_cell.angle_gamma   90.00
#
_symmetry.space_group_name_H-M   'P 1'
#
loop_
_entity.id
_entity.type
_entity.pdbx_description
1 polymer ?
#
loop_
_entity_poly.entity_id
_entity_poly.type
_entity_poly.pdbx_seq_one_letter_code
_entity_poly.pdbx_strand_id
1 'polypeptide(L)' 'VVKPHTPLISFPDRRDSPKPNGPPDTAEIIKTLPQRYRRKLVSQEEIEFIQCGGPE' A
#
# COMPACT_ATOMS: atom_id res chain seq x y z
N VAL A 1 44.50 0.07 -6.43
CA VAL A 1 43.21 0.75 -6.20
C VAL A 1 42.11 -0.06 -6.86
N VAL A 2 41.20 -0.66 -6.08
CA VAL A 2 40.09 -1.49 -6.59
C VAL A 2 38.87 -0.60 -6.83
N LYS A 3 38.25 -0.69 -8.01
CA LYS A 3 36.99 0.00 -8.30
C LYS A 3 35.86 -0.64 -7.49
N PRO A 4 34.98 0.14 -6.84
CA PRO A 4 33.82 -0.42 -6.17
C PRO A 4 32.90 -1.07 -7.21
N HIS A 5 32.40 -2.27 -6.91
CA HIS A 5 31.43 -2.97 -7.75
C HIS A 5 30.08 -2.23 -7.65
N THR A 6 29.56 -1.72 -8.77
CA THR A 6 28.23 -1.10 -8.79
C THR A 6 27.16 -2.20 -8.88
N PRO A 7 26.09 -2.15 -8.06
CA PRO A 7 25.01 -3.12 -8.17
C PRO A 7 24.34 -3.02 -9.55
N LEU A 8 23.99 -4.16 -10.14
CA LEU A 8 23.36 -4.23 -11.47
C LEU A 8 21.92 -3.69 -11.47
N ILE A 9 21.29 -3.57 -10.30
CA ILE A 9 19.94 -3.06 -10.13
C ILE A 9 19.97 -1.74 -9.34
N SER A 10 19.25 -0.75 -9.84
CA SER A 10 19.01 0.51 -9.15
C SER A 10 17.68 0.41 -8.41
N PHE A 11 17.70 0.63 -7.10
CA PHE A 11 16.47 0.77 -6.33
C PHE A 11 16.00 2.23 -6.39
N PRO A 12 14.71 2.47 -6.64
CA PRO A 12 14.17 3.83 -6.61
C PRO A 12 14.24 4.41 -5.20
N ASP A 13 14.43 5.72 -5.13
CA ASP A 13 14.44 6.46 -3.86
C ASP A 13 13.06 6.37 -3.20
N ARG A 14 13.03 5.97 -1.93
CA ARG A 14 11.79 5.77 -1.15
C ARG A 14 11.44 6.95 -0.27
N ARG A 15 12.14 8.08 -0.42
CA ARG A 15 11.89 9.31 0.36
C ARG A 15 10.59 10.03 -0.03
N ASP A 16 10.00 9.68 -1.17
CA ASP A 16 8.67 10.15 -1.56
C ASP A 16 7.57 9.38 -0.83
N SER A 17 6.47 10.07 -0.51
CA SER A 17 5.26 9.43 0.03
C SER A 17 4.81 8.29 -0.88
N PRO A 18 4.39 7.13 -0.34
CA PRO A 18 3.96 6.00 -1.14
C PRO A 18 2.84 6.45 -2.09
N LYS A 19 3.13 6.40 -3.40
CA LYS A 19 2.12 6.68 -4.43
C LYS A 19 1.14 5.52 -4.42
N PRO A 20 -0.18 5.76 -4.25
CA PRO A 20 -1.16 4.69 -4.38
C PRO A 20 -1.09 4.14 -5.81
N ASN A 21 -0.85 2.83 -5.92
CA ASN A 21 -0.83 2.14 -7.21
C ASN A 21 -2.27 1.94 -7.67
N GLY A 22 -2.82 2.96 -8.32
CA GLY A 22 -4.13 2.90 -8.97
C GLY A 22 -5.11 3.99 -8.51
N PRO A 23 -6.30 4.03 -9.14
CA PRO A 23 -7.35 4.96 -8.75
C PRO A 23 -7.74 4.74 -7.29
N PRO A 24 -8.03 5.81 -6.52
CA PRO A 24 -8.55 5.66 -5.17
C PRO A 24 -9.85 4.84 -5.23
N ASP A 25 -10.03 3.94 -4.25
CA ASP A 25 -11.25 3.12 -4.11
C ASP A 25 -12.46 4.05 -3.88
N THR A 26 -13.03 4.54 -4.97
CA THR A 26 -14.18 5.43 -4.93
C THR A 26 -15.45 4.58 -4.80
N ALA A 27 -16.47 5.07 -4.08
CA ALA A 27 -17.72 4.34 -3.87
C ALA A 27 -18.36 3.85 -5.19
N GLU A 28 -18.19 4.59 -6.29
CA GLU A 28 -18.67 4.22 -7.61
C GLU A 28 -17.92 3.01 -8.20
N ILE A 29 -16.60 2.93 -8.01
CA ILE A 29 -15.79 1.78 -8.46
C ILE A 29 -16.16 0.54 -7.66
N ILE A 30 -16.36 0.67 -6.34
CA ILE A 30 -16.75 -0.44 -5.49
C ILE A 30 -18.12 -1.00 -5.92
N LYS A 31 -19.07 -0.14 -6.31
CA LYS A 31 -20.39 -0.56 -6.80
C LYS A 31 -20.31 -1.31 -8.14
N THR A 32 -19.41 -0.94 -9.05
CA THR A 32 -19.29 -1.61 -10.36
C THR A 32 -18.55 -2.95 -10.29
N LEU A 33 -17.74 -3.17 -9.25
CA LEU A 33 -17.03 -4.44 -9.08
C LEU A 33 -17.96 -5.59 -8.68
N PRO A 34 -17.73 -6.82 -9.19
CA PRO A 34 -18.44 -8.01 -8.71
C PRO A 34 -18.20 -8.26 -7.23
N GLN A 35 -19.19 -8.85 -6.55
CA GLN A 35 -19.20 -8.99 -5.08
C GLN A 35 -17.96 -9.71 -4.51
N ARG A 36 -17.34 -10.63 -5.27
CA ARG A 36 -16.11 -11.35 -4.87
C ARG A 36 -14.86 -10.47 -4.81
N TYR A 37 -14.86 -9.32 -5.48
CA TYR A 37 -13.72 -8.40 -5.56
C TYR A 37 -13.93 -7.11 -4.75
N ARG A 38 -15.13 -6.90 -4.19
CA ARG A 38 -15.40 -5.76 -3.30
C ARG A 38 -14.71 -6.00 -1.96
N ARG A 39 -13.82 -5.07 -1.56
CA ARG A 39 -13.22 -5.05 -0.22
C ARG A 39 -14.30 -4.82 0.83
N LYS A 40 -14.13 -5.41 2.01
CA LYS A 40 -15.00 -5.13 3.17
C LYS A 40 -14.61 -3.78 3.76
N LEU A 41 -15.59 -3.05 4.29
CA LEU A 41 -15.32 -1.85 5.07
C LEU A 41 -14.60 -2.28 6.36
N VAL A 42 -13.45 -1.67 6.61
CA VAL A 42 -12.67 -1.86 7.85
C VAL A 42 -13.41 -1.12 8.98
N SER A 43 -13.60 -1.77 10.13
CA SER A 43 -14.22 -1.13 11.31
C SER A 43 -13.26 -0.13 11.95
N GLN A 44 -13.77 0.82 12.73
CA GLN A 44 -12.93 1.81 13.42
C GLN A 44 -11.90 1.15 14.37
N GLU A 45 -12.31 0.09 15.08
CA GLU A 45 -11.43 -0.73 15.92
C GLU A 45 -10.29 -1.36 15.10
N GLU A 46 -10.59 -1.90 13.91
CA GLU A 46 -9.58 -2.53 13.07
C GLU A 46 -8.64 -1.49 12.44
N ILE A 47 -9.13 -0.28 12.12
CA ILE A 47 -8.29 0.86 11.71
C ILE A 47 -7.27 1.18 12.80
N GLU A 48 -7.72 1.29 14.05
CA GLU A 48 -6.87 1.60 15.20
C GLU A 48 -5.87 0.48 15.48
N PHE A 49 -6.31 -0.77 15.43
CA PHE A 49 -5.44 -1.93 15.60
C PHE A 49 -4.33 -1.99 14.53
N ILE A 50 -4.66 -1.75 13.26
CA ILE A 50 -3.69 -1.72 12.16
C ILE A 50 -2.73 -0.53 12.32
N GLN A 51 -3.22 0.62 12.76
CA GLN A 51 -2.41 1.82 12.93
C GLN A 51 -1.46 1.74 14.15
N CYS A 52 -1.89 1.09 15.23
CA CYS A 52 -1.10 0.85 16.44
C CYS A 52 -0.17 -0.37 16.33
N GLY A 53 -0.36 -1.25 15.35
CA GLY A 53 0.54 -2.38 15.08
C GLY A 53 0.22 -3.67 15.83
N GLY A 54 -1.00 -3.80 16.38
CA GLY A 54 -1.44 -4.96 17.16
C GLY A 54 -1.51 -4.72 18.67
N PRO A 55 -1.85 -5.75 19.47
CA PRO A 55 -1.88 -5.66 20.91
C PRO A 55 -0.46 -5.72 21.49
N GLU A 56 -0.21 -4.96 22.56
CA GLU A 56 1.05 -4.97 23.32
C GLU A 56 1.30 -6.31 24.04
#